data_AF-E7C8Y3-F1
#
_entry.id   AF-E7C8Y3-F1
#
_cell.length_a   1.000
_cell.length_b   1.000
_cell.length_c   1.000
_cell.angle_alpha   90.00
_cell.angle_beta   90.00
_cell.angle_gamma   90.00
#
_symmetry.space_group_name_H-M   'P 1'
#
loop_
_entity.id
_entity.type
_entity.pdbx_description
1 polymer ?
#
loop_
_entity_poly.entity_id
_entity_poly.type
_entity_poly.pdbx_seq_one_letter_code
_entity_poly.pdbx_strand_id
1 'polypeptide(L)'
;LKCRIYMGTKDIERQKPNVFRMKLMGAEVISVKNGSGTLKDACNEALRDWPASYKTSHYMIGTAAGPHPYPTMVREFQRIIGKETKKQILEQENKLPDFIIACVGGGPNAIGIFSDFIKNDEVRLIGVEPGGKGINTGKHAAP
;
A
#
# COMPACT_ATOMS: atom_id res chain seq x y z
N LEU A 1 -8.35 -18.80 4.74
CA LEU A 1 -7.05 -19.36 4.26
C LEU A 1 -6.07 -19.35 5.43
N LYS A 2 -5.13 -20.31 5.51
CA LYS A 2 -4.03 -20.26 6.48
C LYS A 2 -3.13 -19.06 6.14
N CYS A 3 -2.88 -18.17 7.10
CA CYS A 3 -2.19 -16.90 6.87
C CYS A 3 -0.90 -16.81 7.71
N ARG A 4 0.19 -16.42 7.06
CA ARG A 4 1.48 -16.10 7.69
C ARG A 4 1.93 -14.71 7.25
N ILE A 5 2.33 -13.89 8.20
CA ILE A 5 2.61 -12.46 8.03
C ILE A 5 4.04 -12.20 8.48
N TYR A 6 4.89 -11.77 7.55
CA TYR A 6 6.23 -11.28 7.85
C TYR A 6 6.16 -9.82 8.32
N MET A 7 6.79 -9.52 9.45
CA MET A 7 6.80 -8.16 9.99
C MET A 7 8.16 -7.85 10.64
N GLY A 8 8.72 -6.69 10.33
CA GLY A 8 9.98 -6.25 10.90
C GLY A 8 9.90 -6.14 12.42
N THR A 9 10.94 -6.57 13.15
CA THR A 9 10.91 -6.60 14.62
C THR A 9 10.65 -5.23 15.24
N LYS A 10 11.16 -4.14 14.65
CA LYS A 10 10.88 -2.78 15.14
C LYS A 10 9.40 -2.40 14.96
N ASP A 11 8.79 -2.85 13.87
CA ASP A 11 7.38 -2.58 13.60
C ASP A 11 6.47 -3.42 14.49
N ILE A 12 6.83 -4.67 14.80
CA ILE A 12 6.13 -5.50 15.80
C ILE A 12 6.05 -4.79 17.16
N GLU A 13 7.18 -4.23 17.61
CA GLU A 13 7.23 -3.50 18.88
C GLU A 13 6.37 -2.22 18.86
N ARG A 14 6.38 -1.49 17.75
CA ARG A 14 5.60 -0.24 17.58
C ARG A 14 4.11 -0.49 17.34
N GLN A 15 3.74 -1.65 16.81
CA GLN A 15 2.39 -1.99 16.35
C GLN A 15 1.80 -3.19 17.09
N LYS A 16 2.11 -3.33 18.39
CA LYS A 16 1.58 -4.40 19.27
C LYS A 16 0.05 -4.60 19.15
N PRO A 17 -0.78 -3.54 19.08
CA PRO A 17 -2.22 -3.73 18.90
C PRO A 17 -2.58 -4.47 17.60
N ASN A 18 -1.86 -4.22 16.51
CA ASN A 18 -2.12 -4.89 15.23
C ASN A 18 -1.60 -6.33 15.23
N VAL A 19 -0.44 -6.57 15.83
CA VAL A 19 0.09 -7.95 16.02
C VAL A 19 -0.89 -8.78 16.85
N PHE A 20 -1.48 -8.20 17.91
CA PHE A 20 -2.49 -8.87 18.71
C PHE A 20 -3.74 -9.23 17.89
N ARG A 21 -4.28 -8.28 17.11
CA ARG A 21 -5.41 -8.54 16.20
C ARG A 21 -5.12 -9.64 15.19
N MET A 22 -3.93 -9.64 14.56
CA MET A 22 -3.53 -10.68 13.61
C MET A 22 -3.56 -12.08 14.26
N LYS A 23 -3.01 -12.19 15.47
CA LYS A 23 -3.01 -13.45 16.24
C LYS A 23 -4.42 -13.87 16.67
N LEU A 24 -5.26 -12.93 17.09
CA LEU A 24 -6.67 -13.20 17.40
C LEU A 24 -7.44 -13.75 16.20
N MET A 25 -7.12 -13.28 14.99
CA MET A 25 -7.69 -13.78 13.73
C MET A 25 -7.04 -15.10 13.25
N GLY A 26 -6.14 -15.70 14.04
CA GLY A 26 -5.50 -16.98 13.73
C GLY A 26 -4.32 -16.89 12.76
N ALA A 27 -3.80 -15.70 12.48
CA ALA A 27 -2.62 -15.54 11.63
C ALA A 27 -1.32 -15.78 12.40
N GLU A 28 -0.36 -16.41 11.74
CA GLU A 28 1.02 -16.54 12.23
C GLU A 28 1.78 -15.23 11.93
N VAL A 29 2.39 -14.62 12.94
CA VAL A 29 3.20 -13.40 12.76
C VAL A 29 4.68 -13.75 12.94
N ILE A 30 5.44 -13.66 11.86
CA ILE A 30 6.85 -14.04 11.77
C ILE A 30 7.71 -12.77 11.86
N SER A 31 8.55 -12.71 12.91
CA SER A 31 9.42 -11.55 13.17
C SER A 31 10.66 -11.58 12.26
N VAL A 32 10.87 -10.50 11.51
CA VAL A 32 12.03 -10.31 10.63
C VAL A 32 13.05 -9.41 11.32
N LYS A 33 14.18 -10.01 11.72
CA LYS A 33 15.29 -9.33 12.40
C LYS A 33 16.39 -8.84 11.45
N ASN A 34 16.40 -9.32 10.21
CA ASN A 34 17.41 -8.98 9.22
C ASN A 34 17.36 -7.50 8.83
N GLY A 35 18.52 -6.94 8.46
CA GLY A 35 18.62 -5.58 7.94
C GLY A 35 18.17 -4.51 8.94
N SER A 36 17.28 -3.62 8.49
CA SER A 36 16.78 -2.52 9.33
C SER A 36 15.70 -2.96 10.33
N GLY A 37 15.13 -4.16 10.14
CA GLY A 37 14.03 -4.71 10.93
C GLY A 37 12.71 -3.96 10.70
N THR A 38 12.46 -3.49 9.47
CA THR A 38 11.26 -2.72 9.09
C THR A 38 10.54 -3.32 7.87
N LEU A 39 9.53 -2.63 7.34
CA LEU A 39 8.73 -3.04 6.18
C LEU A 39 9.55 -3.59 4.99
N LYS A 40 10.64 -2.91 4.59
CA LYS A 40 11.46 -3.37 3.45
C LYS A 40 12.01 -4.78 3.67
N ASP A 41 12.49 -5.06 4.87
CA ASP A 41 13.06 -6.37 5.22
C ASP A 41 11.95 -7.43 5.27
N ALA A 42 10.78 -7.08 5.79
CA ALA A 42 9.61 -7.97 5.79
C ALA A 42 9.16 -8.34 4.37
N CYS A 43 9.13 -7.37 3.44
CA CYS A 43 8.81 -7.65 2.04
C CYS A 43 9.83 -8.59 1.39
N ASN A 44 11.13 -8.39 1.68
CA ASN A 44 12.18 -9.27 1.16
C ASN A 44 12.05 -10.70 1.66
N GLU A 45 11.77 -10.91 2.95
CA GLU A 45 11.58 -12.27 3.49
C GLU A 45 10.31 -12.93 2.94
N ALA A 46 9.22 -12.20 2.77
CA ALA A 46 8.01 -12.75 2.14
C ALA A 46 8.26 -13.17 0.67
N LEU A 47 9.04 -12.39 -0.08
CA LEU A 47 9.45 -12.74 -1.44
C LEU A 47 10.49 -13.87 -1.49
N ARG A 48 11.22 -14.14 -0.42
CA ARG A 48 12.12 -15.32 -0.32
C ARG A 48 11.35 -16.60 -0.01
N ASP A 49 10.33 -16.52 0.82
CA ASP A 49 9.43 -17.64 1.13
C ASP A 49 8.65 -18.08 -0.12
N TRP A 50 8.06 -17.13 -0.83
CA TRP A 50 7.08 -17.43 -1.87
C TRP A 50 7.58 -18.37 -2.99
N PRO A 51 8.82 -18.25 -3.54
CA PRO A 51 9.36 -19.19 -4.52
C PRO A 51 9.42 -20.65 -4.04
N ALA A 52 9.58 -20.88 -2.73
CA ALA A 52 9.58 -22.22 -2.16
C ALA A 52 8.16 -22.77 -1.91
N SER A 53 7.15 -21.90 -1.87
CA SER A 53 5.79 -22.26 -1.45
C SER A 53 4.69 -21.91 -2.45
N TYR A 54 4.99 -21.33 -3.62
CA TYR A 54 3.98 -20.75 -4.53
C TYR A 54 2.91 -21.76 -5.00
N LYS A 55 3.21 -23.05 -5.00
CA LYS A 55 2.23 -24.11 -5.36
C LYS A 55 1.07 -24.21 -4.37
N THR A 56 1.28 -23.80 -3.12
CA THR A 56 0.29 -23.92 -2.03
C THR A 56 0.01 -22.60 -1.33
N SER A 57 0.59 -21.50 -1.80
CA SER A 57 0.43 -20.18 -1.19
C SER A 57 0.35 -19.07 -2.24
N HIS A 58 -0.48 -18.08 -1.95
CA HIS A 58 -0.54 -16.84 -2.70
C HIS A 58 0.19 -15.74 -1.92
N TYR A 59 1.15 -15.06 -2.55
CA TYR A 59 1.77 -13.88 -1.98
C TYR A 59 0.84 -12.67 -2.15
N MET A 60 0.23 -12.24 -1.06
CA MET A 60 -0.67 -11.09 -1.03
C MET A 60 0.11 -9.81 -0.76
N ILE A 61 0.63 -9.18 -1.81
CA ILE A 61 1.31 -7.89 -1.68
C ILE A 61 0.33 -6.79 -1.26
N GLY A 62 0.73 -5.94 -0.32
CA GLY A 62 -0.15 -4.91 0.26
C GLY A 62 -0.15 -3.57 -0.48
N THR A 63 0.50 -3.46 -1.65
CA THR A 63 0.72 -2.17 -2.30
C THR A 63 0.78 -2.28 -3.82
N ALA A 64 0.55 -1.16 -4.52
CA ALA A 64 0.62 -1.07 -5.99
C ALA A 64 2.07 -0.97 -6.50
N ALA A 65 2.90 -1.93 -6.11
CA ALA A 65 4.30 -2.04 -6.51
C ALA A 65 4.67 -3.51 -6.76
N GLY A 66 5.97 -3.79 -6.89
CA GLY A 66 6.46 -5.15 -7.18
C GLY A 66 6.32 -5.55 -8.65
N PRO A 67 6.59 -6.82 -8.98
CA PRO A 67 6.55 -7.28 -10.37
C PRO A 67 5.11 -7.34 -10.90
N HIS A 68 4.96 -7.25 -12.22
CA HIS A 68 3.72 -7.64 -12.87
C HIS A 68 3.31 -9.06 -12.42
N PRO A 69 2.01 -9.33 -12.13
CA PRO A 69 0.84 -8.48 -12.37
C PRO A 69 0.40 -7.59 -11.20
N TYR A 70 1.16 -7.52 -10.11
CA TYR A 70 0.70 -6.90 -8.87
C TYR A 70 0.30 -5.41 -8.99
N PRO A 71 1.08 -4.52 -9.62
CA PRO A 71 0.66 -3.12 -9.77
C PRO A 71 -0.69 -2.97 -10.49
N THR A 72 -0.91 -3.73 -11.56
CA THR A 72 -2.18 -3.73 -12.30
C THR A 72 -3.31 -4.26 -11.45
N MET A 73 -3.12 -5.41 -10.80
CA MET A 73 -4.14 -6.05 -9.97
C MET A 73 -4.57 -5.16 -8.81
N VAL A 74 -3.61 -4.58 -8.08
CA VAL A 74 -3.88 -3.70 -6.94
C VAL A 74 -4.58 -2.41 -7.40
N ARG A 75 -4.18 -1.83 -8.53
CA ARG A 75 -4.89 -0.70 -9.12
C ARG A 75 -6.35 -1.04 -9.40
N GLU A 76 -6.61 -2.16 -10.09
CA GLU A 76 -7.99 -2.54 -10.44
C GLU A 76 -8.85 -2.78 -9.19
N PHE A 77 -8.30 -3.41 -8.15
CA PHE A 77 -9.02 -3.61 -6.90
C PHE A 77 -9.25 -2.31 -6.10
N GLN A 78 -8.38 -1.31 -6.24
CA GLN A 78 -8.52 -0.02 -5.57
C GLN A 78 -9.29 1.03 -6.39
N ARG A 79 -9.51 0.80 -7.69
CA ARG A 79 -10.17 1.74 -8.61
C ARG A 79 -11.59 2.15 -8.18
N ILE A 80 -12.24 1.34 -7.33
CA ILE A 80 -13.55 1.67 -6.78
C ILE A 80 -13.55 3.03 -6.08
N ILE A 81 -12.44 3.42 -5.44
CA ILE A 81 -12.29 4.72 -4.77
C ILE A 81 -12.57 5.86 -5.77
N GLY A 82 -11.88 5.86 -6.92
CA GLY A 82 -12.06 6.90 -7.95
C GLY A 82 -13.45 6.89 -8.56
N LYS A 83 -14.03 5.71 -8.79
CA LYS A 83 -15.39 5.56 -9.34
C LYS A 83 -16.44 6.17 -8.41
N GLU A 84 -16.36 5.86 -7.11
CA GLU A 84 -17.30 6.39 -6.12
C GLU A 84 -17.10 7.89 -5.93
N THR A 85 -15.85 8.37 -5.82
CA THR A 85 -15.55 9.80 -5.71
C THR A 85 -16.12 10.58 -6.90
N LYS A 86 -15.94 10.09 -8.13
CA LYS A 86 -16.47 10.75 -9.32
C LYS A 86 -17.99 10.81 -9.34
N LYS A 87 -18.66 9.73 -8.92
CA LYS A 87 -20.12 9.73 -8.77
C LYS A 87 -20.57 10.76 -7.73
N GLN A 88 -19.97 10.72 -6.54
CA GLN A 88 -20.33 11.57 -5.41
C GLN A 88 -20.11 13.06 -5.71
N ILE A 89 -18.98 13.42 -6.32
CA ILE A 89 -18.67 14.83 -6.60
C ILE A 89 -19.58 15.41 -7.69
N LEU A 90 -19.98 14.61 -8.68
CA LEU A 90 -20.96 15.03 -9.68
C LEU A 90 -22.36 15.18 -9.07
N GLU A 91 -22.74 14.30 -8.13
CA GLU A 91 -24.02 14.42 -7.41
C GLU A 91 -24.06 15.66 -6.50
N GLN A 92 -22.94 16.03 -5.87
CA GLN A 92 -22.90 17.13 -4.89
C GLN A 92 -22.64 18.50 -5.54
N GLU A 93 -21.73 18.56 -6.52
CA GLU A 93 -21.21 19.82 -7.06
C GLU A 93 -21.52 20.00 -8.55
N ASN A 94 -22.09 18.99 -9.21
CA ASN A 94 -22.39 18.98 -10.64
C ASN A 94 -21.19 19.34 -11.54
N LYS A 95 -19.97 19.08 -11.06
CA LYS A 95 -18.71 19.27 -11.77
C LYS A 95 -17.63 18.33 -11.24
N LEU A 96 -16.56 18.17 -12.02
CA LEU A 96 -15.38 17.46 -11.56
C LEU A 96 -14.57 18.34 -10.59
N PRO A 97 -13.76 17.75 -9.70
CA PRO A 97 -12.92 18.51 -8.79
C PRO A 97 -11.72 19.09 -9.53
N ASP A 98 -11.25 20.27 -9.12
CA ASP A 98 -10.02 20.87 -9.67
C ASP A 98 -8.78 20.05 -9.31
N PHE A 99 -8.80 19.40 -8.13
CA PHE A 99 -7.69 18.62 -7.60
C PHE A 99 -8.17 17.31 -6.96
N ILE A 100 -7.43 16.23 -7.19
CA ILE A 100 -7.47 15.02 -6.35
C ILE A 100 -6.12 14.89 -5.66
N ILE A 101 -6.14 14.77 -4.32
CA ILE A 101 -4.92 14.70 -3.51
C ILE A 101 -4.93 13.38 -2.75
N ALA A 102 -3.81 12.64 -2.80
CA ALA A 102 -3.66 11.38 -2.09
C ALA A 102 -2.22 11.16 -1.62
N CYS A 103 -2.03 10.48 -0.48
CA CYS A 103 -0.70 10.19 0.02
C CYS A 103 -0.05 9.01 -0.72
N VAL A 104 1.26 9.12 -0.97
CA VAL A 104 2.04 8.12 -1.71
C VAL A 104 3.12 7.55 -0.80
N GLY A 105 2.79 6.39 -0.20
CA GLY A 105 3.79 5.43 0.27
C GLY A 105 4.15 4.51 -0.88
N GLY A 106 3.52 3.32 -0.95
CA GLY A 106 3.60 2.45 -2.14
C GLY A 106 2.45 2.64 -3.14
N GLY A 107 1.61 3.66 -2.96
CA GLY A 107 0.66 4.16 -3.97
C GLY A 107 -0.73 3.52 -4.17
N PRO A 108 -1.23 2.50 -3.44
CA PRO A 108 -2.48 1.82 -3.80
C PRO A 108 -3.71 2.71 -3.64
N ASN A 109 -3.78 3.51 -2.57
CA ASN A 109 -4.88 4.46 -2.36
C ASN A 109 -4.88 5.57 -3.43
N ALA A 110 -3.68 6.09 -3.75
CA ALA A 110 -3.49 7.16 -4.72
C ALA A 110 -3.84 6.71 -6.13
N ILE A 111 -3.29 5.58 -6.60
CA ILE A 111 -3.64 5.06 -7.93
C ILE A 111 -5.11 4.63 -8.00
N GLY A 112 -5.69 4.15 -6.89
CA GLY A 112 -7.11 3.81 -6.80
C GLY A 112 -8.01 5.00 -7.07
N ILE A 113 -7.78 6.12 -6.38
CA ILE A 113 -8.56 7.34 -6.60
C ILE A 113 -8.26 7.97 -7.96
N PHE A 114 -6.99 8.05 -8.37
CA PHE A 114 -6.58 8.67 -9.63
C PHE A 114 -7.09 7.93 -10.87
N SER A 115 -7.30 6.61 -10.81
CA SER A 115 -7.62 5.77 -11.98
C SER A 115 -8.81 6.23 -12.80
N ASP A 116 -9.84 6.83 -12.19
CA ASP A 116 -11.04 7.30 -12.91
C ASP A 116 -10.95 8.76 -13.38
N PHE A 117 -9.89 9.46 -12.97
CA PHE A 117 -9.62 10.86 -13.31
C PHE A 117 -8.45 11.02 -14.29
N ILE A 118 -7.56 10.03 -14.45
CA ILE A 118 -6.36 10.07 -15.32
C ILE A 118 -6.59 10.57 -16.75
N LYS A 119 -7.79 10.37 -17.31
CA LYS A 119 -8.13 10.81 -18.67
C LYS A 119 -8.76 12.21 -18.75
N ASN A 120 -8.93 12.90 -17.63
CA ASN A 120 -9.53 14.24 -17.59
C ASN A 120 -8.42 15.25 -17.27
N ASP A 121 -7.94 15.95 -18.30
CA ASP A 121 -6.82 16.89 -18.17
C ASP A 121 -7.14 18.11 -17.30
N GLU A 122 -8.42 18.38 -17.07
CA GLU A 122 -8.90 19.45 -16.17
C GLU A 122 -8.70 19.09 -14.68
N VAL A 123 -8.58 17.82 -14.33
CA VAL A 123 -8.46 17.35 -12.95
C VAL A 123 -6.99 17.15 -12.60
N ARG A 124 -6.45 17.99 -11.72
CA ARG A 124 -5.04 17.91 -11.31
C ARG A 124 -4.85 16.83 -10.25
N LEU A 125 -3.98 15.86 -10.52
CA LEU A 125 -3.69 14.74 -9.62
C LEU A 125 -2.41 15.02 -8.82
N ILE A 126 -2.51 15.08 -7.49
CA ILE A 126 -1.41 15.43 -6.59
C ILE A 126 -1.11 14.25 -5.65
N GLY A 127 0.07 13.65 -5.82
CA GLY A 127 0.64 12.68 -4.89
C GLY A 127 1.46 13.38 -3.79
N VAL A 128 1.25 12.99 -2.54
CA VAL A 128 1.97 13.56 -1.38
C VAL A 128 2.83 12.52 -0.70
N GLU A 129 4.15 12.70 -0.77
CA GLU A 129 5.14 11.77 -0.21
C GLU A 129 5.62 12.18 1.20
N PRO A 130 6.07 11.23 2.05
CA PRO A 130 6.50 11.53 3.40
C PRO A 130 7.89 12.20 3.45
N GLY A 131 7.90 13.52 3.68
CA GLY A 131 9.12 14.32 3.82
C GLY A 131 9.97 14.06 5.08
N GLY A 132 9.48 13.26 6.04
CA GLY A 132 10.20 12.90 7.27
C GLY A 132 10.72 14.11 8.05
N LYS A 133 12.02 14.13 8.36
CA LYS A 133 12.67 15.29 9.02
C LYS A 133 13.11 16.40 8.03
N GLY A 134 12.67 16.32 6.78
CA GLY A 134 13.04 17.20 5.68
C GLY A 134 13.85 16.46 4.62
N ILE A 135 13.54 16.70 3.34
CA ILE A 135 14.20 16.05 2.19
C ILE A 135 15.72 16.21 2.25
N ASN A 136 16.19 17.44 2.52
CA ASN A 136 17.62 17.77 2.61
C ASN A 136 18.38 17.01 3.71
N THR A 137 17.69 16.38 4.65
CA THR A 137 18.33 15.64 5.76
C THR A 137 18.65 14.19 5.41
N GLY A 138 18.14 13.67 4.29
CA GLY A 138 18.17 12.23 3.97
C GLY A 138 17.36 11.35 4.94
N LYS A 139 16.69 11.94 5.93
CA LYS A 139 15.83 11.26 6.91
C LYS A 139 14.36 11.43 6.51
N HIS A 140 14.05 11.06 5.27
CA HIS A 140 12.71 11.01 4.70
C HIS A 140 12.34 9.61 4.25
N ALA A 141 11.09 9.41 3.85
CA ALA A 141 10.61 8.17 3.26
C ALA A 141 10.05 8.38 1.83
N ALA A 142 10.28 9.55 1.23
CA ALA A 142 10.14 9.75 -0.20
C ALA A 142 11.18 8.89 -0.96
N PRO A 143 10.81 8.29 -2.11
CA PRO A 143 11.66 7.39 -2.91
C PRO A 143 12.84 8.09 -3.60
#